data_AF-A0AAN7DS80-F1
#
_entry.id   AF-A0AAN7DS80-F1
#
_cell.length_a   1.000
_cell.length_b   1.000
_cell.length_c   1.000
_cell.angle_alpha   90.00
_cell.angle_beta   90.00
_cell.angle_gamma   90.00
#
_symmetry.space_group_name_H-M   'P 1'
#
loop_
_entity.id
_entity.type
_entity.pdbx_description
1 polymer ?
#
loop_
_entity_poly.entity_id
_entity_poly.type
_entity_poly.pdbx_seq_one_letter_code
_entity_poly.pdbx_strand_id
1 'polypeptide(L)'
;MRSWRAWTIVLILSFIVLNIFFFWKQYPCTNPRFCSISEEAKDNLDSFEPPPFNPNTGADSHPPPPPPPPPPPPPPPAQPNIGISPIAEAKLTEHVGINPQPLDEPDTHYPDTHAKSSQDLDTIAPTADKTTYRLTPEGLKYAQSGDLWQFGVINTKPDVLVVSNTNYPDVNNHYHREFRIYTLMKWILRVHRRDPERTAPLVMVDAGSNHGLFSLVAGASGAHTIAFEPQTHLRSVINMAGRLNQLSQRLRVLPFAVLDQFKKLAMEKVEINDGGIGGLSYDNPNAMITTQTIRLDTLPAYNRLFPQSAAMEKQLKINTDRKDDRSILEPEDLGVEYAKEIEAASDNASAKISESLLFRQPIHFLKIDVEGFELPALRSAAKLFENQLVENTVLEFGPPSRWDVTVPGANHMDLKDVRAKTMKEAKEVLHRAVDEWGLDINLLPAEGWEKTVKFMIDHGIDLSEGNPSKNKVVQRVNAWKFDDLPLDHDEFEKELELKENVVTEFIRLPARLIDDYLEASQAIGEMYLWFTKKDTKSPVLQKIT
;
A
#
# COMPACT_ATOMS: atom_id res chain seq x y z
N MET A 1 -36.55 -44.85 24.48
CA MET A 1 -35.99 -43.79 23.61
C MET A 1 -35.59 -42.57 24.45
N ARG A 2 -34.48 -42.65 25.18
CA ARG A 2 -33.89 -41.54 25.96
C ARG A 2 -32.35 -41.60 25.82
N SER A 3 -31.83 -41.77 24.60
CA SER A 3 -30.47 -42.31 24.40
C SER A 3 -29.66 -41.72 23.24
N TRP A 4 -29.83 -40.46 22.85
CA TRP A 4 -28.85 -39.89 21.91
C TRP A 4 -28.56 -38.42 22.19
N ARG A 5 -29.61 -37.62 22.42
CA ARG A 5 -29.47 -36.18 22.70
C ARG A 5 -28.62 -35.86 23.93
N ALA A 6 -28.69 -36.67 24.99
CA ALA A 6 -27.86 -36.49 26.19
C ALA A 6 -26.38 -36.77 25.90
N TRP A 7 -26.08 -37.81 25.11
CA TRP A 7 -24.71 -38.16 24.74
C TRP A 7 -24.09 -37.15 23.77
N THR A 8 -24.88 -36.57 22.86
CA THR A 8 -24.42 -35.51 21.97
C THR A 8 -24.01 -34.26 22.75
N ILE A 9 -24.78 -33.86 23.77
CA ILE A 9 -24.44 -32.71 24.62
C ILE A 9 -23.16 -32.96 25.42
N VAL A 10 -23.00 -34.17 25.97
CA VAL A 10 -21.78 -34.55 26.70
C VAL A 10 -20.56 -34.52 25.78
N LEU A 11 -20.67 -35.03 24.55
CA LEU A 11 -19.58 -35.01 23.57
C LEU A 11 -19.20 -33.59 23.13
N ILE A 12 -20.18 -32.70 22.93
CA ILE A 12 -19.92 -31.30 22.58
C ILE A 12 -19.22 -30.59 23.75
N LEU A 13 -19.68 -30.79 24.99
CA LEU A 13 -19.05 -30.19 26.17
C LEU A 13 -17.63 -30.73 26.38
N SER A 14 -17.41 -32.04 26.22
CA SER A 14 -16.06 -32.61 26.28
C SER A 14 -15.14 -32.06 25.19
N PHE A 15 -15.64 -31.87 23.96
CA PHE A 15 -14.85 -31.31 22.87
C PHE A 15 -14.47 -29.84 23.12
N ILE A 16 -15.38 -29.03 23.67
CA ILE A 16 -15.10 -27.63 24.02
C ILE A 16 -14.09 -27.55 25.18
N VAL A 17 -14.27 -28.35 26.24
CA VAL A 17 -13.36 -28.35 27.39
C VAL A 17 -11.97 -28.84 27.00
N LEU A 18 -11.88 -29.90 26.19
CA LEU A 18 -10.60 -30.39 25.67
C LEU A 18 -9.93 -29.37 24.76
N ASN A 19 -10.68 -28.71 23.87
CA ASN A 19 -10.11 -27.65 23.05
C ASN A 19 -9.60 -26.50 23.90
N ILE A 20 -10.38 -25.97 24.85
CA ILE A 20 -9.92 -24.89 25.73
C ILE A 20 -8.65 -25.31 26.49
N PHE A 21 -8.62 -26.52 27.02
CA PHE A 21 -7.47 -27.02 27.79
C PHE A 21 -6.21 -27.22 26.94
N PHE A 22 -6.35 -27.72 25.72
CA PHE A 22 -5.21 -27.92 24.81
C PHE A 22 -4.76 -26.63 24.12
N PHE A 23 -5.70 -25.74 23.76
CA PHE A 23 -5.39 -24.45 23.13
C PHE A 23 -4.69 -23.51 24.11
N TRP A 24 -5.07 -23.51 25.39
CA TRP A 24 -4.40 -22.69 26.41
C TRP A 24 -3.01 -23.20 26.80
N LYS A 25 -2.71 -24.48 26.57
CA LYS A 25 -1.39 -25.05 26.89
C LYS A 25 -0.33 -24.80 25.81
N GLN A 26 -0.71 -24.29 24.63
CA GLN A 26 0.19 -24.08 23.49
C GLN A 26 0.55 -22.63 23.19
N TYR A 27 0.06 -21.64 23.94
CA TYR A 27 0.54 -20.27 23.80
C TYR A 27 1.79 -20.02 24.66
N PRO A 28 2.96 -19.72 24.07
CA PRO A 28 4.07 -19.17 24.84
C PRO A 28 3.65 -17.80 25.38
N CYS A 29 3.77 -17.63 26.69
CA CYS A 29 3.28 -16.46 27.42
C CYS A 29 4.13 -15.22 27.07
N THR A 30 3.58 -14.26 26.32
CA THR A 30 4.29 -13.09 25.78
C THR A 30 4.29 -11.86 26.70
N ASN A 31 3.73 -11.95 27.91
CA ASN A 31 3.66 -10.82 28.84
C ASN A 31 4.52 -11.04 30.11
N PRO A 32 5.66 -10.34 30.27
CA PRO A 32 6.61 -10.56 31.36
C PRO A 32 6.12 -10.09 32.74
N ARG A 33 4.92 -9.52 32.87
CA ARG A 33 4.38 -9.07 34.17
C ARG A 33 3.69 -10.15 35.01
N PHE A 34 3.43 -11.33 34.47
CA PHE A 34 2.61 -12.36 35.16
C PHE A 34 3.25 -13.76 35.25
N CYS A 35 4.53 -13.92 34.94
CA CYS A 35 5.21 -15.21 35.06
C CYS A 35 6.37 -15.14 36.06
N SER A 36 6.14 -15.63 37.28
CA SER A 36 7.23 -16.08 38.15
C SER A 36 7.62 -17.49 37.73
N ILE A 37 8.84 -17.64 37.23
CA ILE A 37 9.46 -18.92 36.88
C ILE A 37 9.64 -19.74 38.16
N SER A 38 9.06 -20.94 38.23
CA SER A 38 9.57 -22.01 39.08
C SER A 38 10.48 -22.90 38.23
N GLU A 39 11.77 -22.91 38.55
CA GLU A 39 12.72 -23.88 38.04
C GLU A 39 12.32 -25.28 38.54
N GLU A 40 11.84 -26.15 37.65
CA GLU A 40 11.94 -27.60 37.83
C GLU A 40 11.57 -28.34 36.53
N ALA A 41 12.23 -29.48 36.32
CA ALA A 41 12.10 -30.44 35.23
C ALA A 41 12.92 -30.17 33.95
N LYS A 42 14.24 -30.34 34.11
CA LYS A 42 15.02 -31.20 33.22
C LYS A 42 14.49 -32.65 33.29
N ASP A 43 14.67 -33.38 32.19
CA ASP A 43 14.61 -34.84 32.01
C ASP A 43 13.39 -35.43 31.28
N ASN A 44 13.73 -36.22 30.24
CA ASN A 44 12.96 -37.17 29.40
C ASN A 44 12.90 -36.71 27.92
N LEU A 45 13.88 -37.02 27.06
CA LEU A 45 14.36 -38.32 26.56
C LEU A 45 13.33 -39.10 25.71
N ASP A 46 13.67 -39.17 24.42
CA ASP A 46 13.58 -40.28 23.47
C ASP A 46 12.29 -40.77 22.77
N SER A 47 12.52 -40.99 21.46
CA SER A 47 11.92 -41.97 20.54
C SER A 47 10.61 -41.62 19.80
N PHE A 48 10.75 -41.28 18.52
CA PHE A 48 9.71 -41.50 17.50
C PHE A 48 10.35 -42.14 16.26
N GLU A 49 10.05 -43.42 16.04
CA GLU A 49 10.32 -44.14 14.79
C GLU A 49 9.28 -43.75 13.72
N PRO A 50 9.68 -43.63 12.43
CA PRO A 50 8.72 -43.54 11.33
C PRO A 50 8.25 -44.93 10.86
N PRO A 51 7.04 -45.05 10.30
CA PRO A 51 6.46 -46.34 9.89
C PRO A 51 7.12 -46.92 8.63
N PRO A 52 7.01 -48.24 8.40
CA PRO A 52 7.74 -48.94 7.35
C PRO A 52 7.16 -48.71 5.95
N PHE A 53 8.07 -48.58 4.99
CA PHE A 53 7.84 -48.52 3.55
C PHE A 53 7.40 -49.89 3.03
N ASN A 54 6.32 -49.94 2.23
CA ASN A 54 5.83 -51.16 1.60
C ASN A 54 6.16 -51.15 0.09
N PRO A 55 7.14 -51.94 -0.40
CA PRO A 55 7.51 -51.96 -1.80
C PRO A 55 6.86 -53.18 -2.46
N ASN A 56 5.61 -53.06 -2.93
CA ASN A 56 5.01 -54.02 -3.88
C ASN A 56 3.66 -53.53 -4.42
N THR A 57 3.70 -52.68 -5.45
CA THR A 57 2.66 -52.67 -6.50
C THR A 57 3.35 -52.32 -7.81
N GLY A 58 3.77 -53.36 -8.53
CA GLY A 58 4.28 -53.24 -9.89
C GLY A 58 3.17 -53.28 -10.95
N ALA A 59 3.63 -52.97 -12.17
CA ALA A 59 3.09 -53.32 -13.48
C ALA A 59 1.96 -52.46 -14.09
N ASP A 60 2.40 -51.59 -15.00
CA ASP A 60 2.00 -51.52 -16.41
C ASP A 60 0.51 -51.53 -16.78
N SER A 61 0.02 -50.35 -17.16
CA SER A 61 -0.86 -50.22 -18.34
C SER A 61 -0.75 -48.80 -18.92
N HIS A 62 -0.05 -48.68 -20.04
CA HIS A 62 -0.07 -47.47 -20.87
C HIS A 62 -1.43 -47.39 -21.60
N PRO A 63 -2.20 -46.29 -21.49
CA PRO A 63 -3.31 -46.04 -22.40
C PRO A 63 -2.78 -45.57 -23.77
N PRO A 64 -3.45 -45.94 -24.88
CA PRO A 64 -3.04 -45.54 -26.23
C PRO A 64 -3.19 -44.02 -26.44
N PRO A 65 -2.40 -43.41 -27.34
CA PRO A 65 -2.45 -41.98 -27.60
C PRO A 65 -3.79 -41.57 -28.24
N PRO A 66 -4.31 -40.36 -27.93
CA PRO A 66 -5.56 -39.86 -28.48
C PRO A 66 -5.46 -39.58 -29.99
N PRO A 67 -6.56 -39.71 -30.76
CA PRO A 67 -6.59 -39.39 -32.17
C PRO A 67 -6.39 -37.88 -32.42
N PRO A 68 -5.85 -37.48 -33.59
CA PRO A 68 -5.61 -36.09 -33.93
C PRO A 68 -6.93 -35.30 -34.03
N PRO A 69 -6.92 -34.00 -33.68
CA PRO A 69 -8.11 -33.17 -33.70
C PRO A 69 -8.62 -32.94 -35.14
N PRO A 70 -9.95 -32.82 -35.33
CA PRO A 70 -10.52 -32.49 -36.63
C PRO A 70 -10.12 -31.08 -37.08
N PRO A 71 -10.01 -30.83 -38.40
CA PRO A 71 -9.69 -29.52 -38.93
C PRO A 71 -10.76 -28.48 -38.54
N PRO A 72 -10.36 -27.22 -38.31
CA PRO A 72 -11.27 -26.17 -37.88
C PRO A 72 -12.35 -25.89 -38.94
N PRO A 73 -13.60 -25.61 -38.52
CA PRO A 73 -14.66 -25.22 -39.44
C PRO A 73 -14.31 -23.90 -40.16
N PRO A 74 -14.76 -23.72 -41.41
CA PRO A 74 -14.55 -22.47 -42.13
C PRO A 74 -15.19 -21.29 -41.39
N PRO A 75 -14.59 -20.10 -41.44
CA PRO A 75 -15.08 -18.93 -40.73
C PRO A 75 -16.50 -18.56 -41.18
N PRO A 76 -17.39 -18.17 -40.25
CA PRO A 76 -18.73 -17.74 -40.59
C PRO A 76 -18.70 -16.49 -41.48
N PRO A 77 -19.67 -16.34 -42.41
CA PRO A 77 -19.75 -15.17 -43.28
C PRO A 77 -19.88 -13.89 -42.45
N ALA A 78 -19.15 -12.85 -42.88
CA ALA A 78 -19.11 -11.55 -42.22
C ALA A 78 -20.53 -11.02 -41.97
N GLN A 79 -20.85 -10.78 -40.69
CA GLN A 79 -22.11 -10.15 -40.32
C GLN A 79 -22.09 -8.66 -40.77
N PRO A 80 -23.24 -8.13 -41.23
CA PRO A 80 -23.36 -6.74 -41.63
C PRO A 80 -23.10 -5.82 -40.45
N ASN A 81 -22.36 -4.75 -40.72
CA ASN A 81 -21.96 -3.70 -39.80
C ASN A 81 -23.19 -3.07 -39.10
N ILE A 82 -23.54 -3.56 -37.91
CA ILE A 82 -24.52 -2.89 -37.04
C ILE A 82 -23.76 -1.76 -36.35
N GLY A 83 -23.97 -0.54 -36.86
CA GLY A 83 -23.42 0.67 -36.26
C GLY A 83 -23.81 0.76 -34.79
N ILE A 84 -22.81 0.65 -33.91
CA ILE A 84 -22.95 0.96 -32.50
C ILE A 84 -23.19 2.47 -32.42
N SER A 85 -24.45 2.84 -32.19
CA SER A 85 -24.78 4.20 -31.80
C SER A 85 -24.15 4.47 -30.44
N PRO A 86 -23.58 5.67 -30.20
CA PRO A 86 -23.03 6.02 -28.89
C PRO A 86 -24.10 5.84 -27.81
N ILE A 87 -23.70 5.23 -26.70
CA ILE A 87 -24.53 5.05 -25.52
C ILE A 87 -25.02 6.44 -25.10
N ALA A 88 -26.34 6.62 -25.00
CA ALA A 88 -26.92 7.89 -24.60
C ALA A 88 -26.45 8.25 -23.18
N GLU A 89 -25.80 9.40 -23.03
CA GLU A 89 -25.43 9.97 -21.74
C GLU A 89 -26.65 10.01 -20.81
N ALA A 90 -26.48 9.51 -19.60
CA ALA A 90 -27.48 9.65 -18.55
C ALA A 90 -27.69 11.15 -18.27
N LYS A 91 -28.91 11.64 -18.47
CA LYS A 91 -29.30 12.98 -18.02
C LYS A 91 -29.20 13.03 -16.50
N LEU A 92 -28.13 13.65 -16.01
CA LEU A 92 -27.95 14.00 -14.60
C LEU A 92 -29.10 14.92 -14.17
N THR A 93 -29.92 14.47 -13.23
CA THR A 93 -30.74 15.36 -12.40
C THR A 93 -29.83 16.09 -11.43
N GLU A 94 -29.88 17.42 -11.39
CA GLU A 94 -29.12 18.27 -10.47
C GLU A 94 -29.13 17.69 -9.04
N HIS A 95 -27.96 17.27 -8.56
CA HIS A 95 -27.76 16.89 -7.17
C HIS A 95 -27.19 18.07 -6.40
N VAL A 96 -27.92 18.39 -5.33
CA VAL A 96 -27.64 19.26 -4.17
C VAL A 96 -26.29 19.99 -4.21
N GLY A 97 -26.33 21.26 -4.64
CA GLY A 97 -25.22 22.18 -4.46
C GLY A 97 -24.87 22.35 -2.98
N ILE A 98 -23.57 22.29 -2.67
CA ILE A 98 -23.01 22.65 -1.37
C ILE A 98 -23.30 24.14 -1.16
N ASN A 99 -24.21 24.45 -0.25
CA ASN A 99 -24.61 25.83 0.05
C ASN A 99 -23.55 26.50 0.95
N PRO A 100 -22.75 27.47 0.47
CA PRO A 100 -21.72 28.10 1.27
C PRO A 100 -22.35 29.19 2.13
N GLN A 101 -22.54 28.93 3.43
CA GLN A 101 -22.83 29.97 4.42
C GLN A 101 -21.51 30.59 4.91
N PRO A 102 -21.41 31.92 5.11
CA PRO A 102 -20.21 32.56 5.65
C PRO A 102 -20.08 32.26 7.15
N LEU A 103 -18.88 31.94 7.63
CA LEU A 103 -18.63 31.51 9.01
C LEU A 103 -17.47 32.30 9.63
N ASP A 104 -17.66 32.70 10.89
CA ASP A 104 -16.62 33.33 11.73
C ASP A 104 -15.59 32.30 12.26
N GLU A 105 -14.36 32.77 12.52
CA GLU A 105 -13.24 31.99 13.07
C GLU A 105 -13.57 31.37 14.45
N PRO A 106 -13.21 30.10 14.71
CA PRO A 106 -13.38 29.47 16.02
C PRO A 106 -12.14 29.60 16.92
N ASP A 107 -12.41 29.77 18.22
CA ASP A 107 -11.44 29.77 19.31
C ASP A 107 -11.02 28.32 19.66
N THR A 108 -9.82 27.89 19.28
CA THR A 108 -9.31 26.53 19.60
C THR A 108 -8.81 26.42 21.04
N HIS A 109 -9.39 25.51 21.83
CA HIS A 109 -8.84 25.08 23.13
C HIS A 109 -8.01 23.80 22.98
N TYR A 110 -6.74 23.86 23.39
CA TYR A 110 -5.86 22.69 23.52
C TYR A 110 -6.09 22.03 24.89
N PRO A 111 -6.30 20.71 24.99
CA PRO A 111 -6.37 20.04 26.29
C PRO A 111 -4.99 19.93 26.94
N ASP A 112 -4.97 20.19 28.24
CA ASP A 112 -3.80 20.33 29.10
C ASP A 112 -3.02 19.02 29.32
N THR A 113 -1.72 19.17 29.55
CA THR A 113 -0.66 18.15 29.62
C THR A 113 -0.63 17.36 30.95
N HIS A 114 -1.67 16.58 31.24
CA HIS A 114 -1.72 15.77 32.46
C HIS A 114 -1.66 14.27 32.22
N ALA A 115 -0.61 13.63 32.77
CA ALA A 115 -0.30 12.19 32.66
C ALA A 115 -1.35 11.21 33.27
N LYS A 116 -2.51 11.69 33.73
CA LYS A 116 -3.64 10.86 34.16
C LYS A 116 -4.76 10.76 33.12
N SER A 117 -4.83 11.66 32.13
CA SER A 117 -5.84 11.59 31.05
C SER A 117 -5.47 10.64 29.91
N SER A 118 -4.25 10.10 29.91
CA SER A 118 -3.78 9.11 28.94
C SER A 118 -4.39 7.72 29.10
N GLN A 119 -5.24 7.50 30.10
CA GLN A 119 -6.04 6.27 30.24
C GLN A 119 -7.36 6.30 29.46
N ASP A 120 -7.82 7.49 29.04
CA ASP A 120 -9.09 7.70 28.32
C ASP A 120 -8.87 8.25 26.89
N LEU A 121 -7.74 7.89 26.25
CA LEU A 121 -7.41 8.33 24.87
C LEU A 121 -8.38 7.80 23.80
N ASP A 122 -9.36 6.98 24.17
CA ASP A 122 -10.18 6.25 23.21
C ASP A 122 -11.14 7.10 22.40
N THR A 123 -11.44 8.33 22.81
CA THR A 123 -12.23 9.24 21.98
C THR A 123 -12.05 10.69 22.43
N ILE A 124 -11.64 11.59 21.53
CA ILE A 124 -11.74 13.04 21.76
C ILE A 124 -12.77 13.57 20.76
N ALA A 125 -13.72 14.39 21.22
CA ALA A 125 -14.60 15.11 20.33
C ALA A 125 -13.72 16.05 19.48
N PRO A 126 -13.81 16.02 18.13
CA PRO A 126 -13.19 17.07 17.36
C PRO A 126 -13.83 18.37 17.84
N THR A 127 -13.03 19.40 18.09
CA THR A 127 -13.58 20.74 17.92
C THR A 127 -14.20 20.73 16.52
N ALA A 128 -15.50 21.02 16.42
CA ALA A 128 -16.26 20.95 15.18
C ALA A 128 -15.65 21.92 14.16
N ASP A 129 -14.56 21.49 13.51
CA ASP A 129 -13.72 22.34 12.69
C ASP A 129 -14.33 22.58 11.31
N LYS A 130 -15.53 22.01 11.08
CA LYS A 130 -16.36 22.12 9.87
C LYS A 130 -15.59 21.83 8.57
N THR A 131 -14.43 21.19 8.68
CA THR A 131 -13.51 20.90 7.57
C THR A 131 -13.22 19.40 7.49
N THR A 132 -13.47 18.65 8.57
CA THR A 132 -13.31 17.19 8.60
C THR A 132 -14.61 16.49 8.18
N TYR A 133 -14.53 15.63 7.16
CA TYR A 133 -15.65 14.78 6.73
C TYR A 133 -15.67 13.46 7.49
N ARG A 134 -16.88 12.96 7.77
CA ARG A 134 -17.15 11.64 8.34
C ARG A 134 -18.01 10.85 7.36
N LEU A 135 -17.69 9.56 7.22
CA LEU A 135 -18.57 8.64 6.53
C LEU A 135 -19.62 8.10 7.52
N THR A 136 -20.90 8.27 7.18
CA THR A 136 -22.05 7.81 7.96
C THR A 136 -22.87 6.79 7.15
N PRO A 137 -23.79 6.02 7.77
CA PRO A 137 -24.69 5.14 7.03
C PRO A 137 -25.53 5.86 5.97
N GLU A 138 -25.76 7.18 6.13
CA GLU A 138 -26.47 8.00 5.14
C GLU A 138 -25.54 8.73 4.17
N GLY A 139 -24.25 8.38 4.14
CA GLY A 139 -23.23 8.96 3.25
C GLY A 139 -22.25 9.91 3.94
N LEU A 140 -21.51 10.68 3.14
CA LEU A 140 -20.50 11.62 3.61
C LEU A 140 -21.16 12.86 4.22
N LYS A 141 -20.76 13.23 5.44
CA LYS A 141 -21.25 14.43 6.15
C LYS A 141 -20.08 15.14 6.84
N TYR A 142 -20.23 16.43 7.14
CA TYR A 142 -19.28 17.10 8.03
C TYR A 142 -19.39 16.53 9.45
N ALA A 143 -18.25 16.40 10.12
CA ALA A 143 -18.21 16.02 11.53
C ALA A 143 -18.96 17.04 12.40
N GLN A 144 -19.83 16.56 13.27
CA GLN A 144 -20.60 17.34 14.23
C GLN A 144 -19.88 17.41 15.59
N SER A 145 -20.24 18.39 16.43
CA SER A 145 -19.63 18.57 17.76
C SER A 145 -19.78 17.38 18.72
N GLY A 146 -20.68 16.44 18.44
CA GLY A 146 -20.86 15.20 19.21
C GLY A 146 -20.22 13.97 18.59
N ASP A 147 -19.61 14.10 17.40
CA ASP A 147 -18.86 13.01 16.80
C ASP A 147 -17.57 12.77 17.60
N LEU A 148 -17.11 11.52 17.64
CA LEU A 148 -15.92 11.13 18.38
C LEU A 148 -14.87 10.60 17.41
N TRP A 149 -13.63 11.08 17.53
CA TRP A 149 -12.47 10.53 16.83
C TRP A 149 -11.55 9.83 17.81
N GLN A 150 -10.91 8.77 17.36
CA GLN A 150 -9.83 8.14 18.11
C GLN A 150 -8.52 8.80 17.72
N PHE A 151 -7.75 9.19 18.72
CA PHE A 151 -6.41 9.72 18.54
C PHE A 151 -5.44 8.77 19.20
N GLY A 152 -4.30 8.54 18.56
CA GLY A 152 -3.26 7.76 19.18
C GLY A 152 -1.90 8.16 18.69
N VAL A 153 -0.89 7.65 19.39
CA VAL A 153 0.51 7.81 19.00
C VAL A 153 0.98 6.47 18.47
N ILE A 154 1.54 6.46 17.27
CA ILE A 154 2.30 5.31 16.79
C ILE A 154 3.77 5.60 17.04
N ASN A 155 4.42 4.70 17.77
CA ASN A 155 5.82 4.80 18.13
C ASN A 155 6.70 4.40 16.94
N THR A 156 6.80 5.31 15.97
CA THR A 156 7.49 5.06 14.70
C THR A 156 8.91 5.58 14.66
N LYS A 157 9.38 6.32 15.68
CA LYS A 157 10.72 6.94 15.75
C LYS A 157 11.11 7.73 14.47
N PRO A 158 10.68 9.00 14.32
CA PRO A 158 9.94 9.81 15.29
C PRO A 158 8.50 9.32 15.46
N ASP A 159 7.93 9.52 16.64
CA ASP A 159 6.54 9.16 16.93
C ASP A 159 5.59 10.06 16.12
N VAL A 160 4.47 9.49 15.66
CA VAL A 160 3.45 10.24 14.90
C VAL A 160 2.09 10.13 15.56
N LEU A 161 1.36 11.25 15.59
CA LEU A 161 -0.04 11.29 15.97
C LEU A 161 -0.90 10.79 14.81
N VAL A 162 -1.77 9.83 15.06
CA VAL A 162 -2.74 9.33 14.07
C VAL A 162 -4.15 9.63 14.53
N VAL A 163 -5.04 9.75 13.56
CA VAL A 163 -6.47 9.93 13.75
C VAL A 163 -7.18 8.74 13.10
N SER A 164 -8.26 8.25 13.69
CA SER A 164 -9.14 7.29 13.03
C SER A 164 -10.59 7.47 13.45
N ASN A 165 -11.50 7.05 12.58
CA ASN A 165 -12.92 6.94 12.87
C ASN A 165 -13.21 5.49 13.31
N THR A 166 -12.93 5.15 14.57
CA THR A 166 -13.11 3.84 15.24
C THR A 166 -12.13 2.69 14.92
N ASN A 167 -11.06 2.93 14.15
CA ASN A 167 -10.16 1.88 13.66
C ASN A 167 -8.69 2.05 14.11
N TYR A 168 -8.45 2.72 15.24
CA TYR A 168 -7.08 2.93 15.74
C TYR A 168 -6.30 1.62 15.95
N PRO A 169 -6.89 0.54 16.51
CA PRO A 169 -6.21 -0.75 16.63
C PRO A 169 -5.69 -1.27 15.29
N ASP A 170 -6.44 -1.10 14.19
CA ASP A 170 -6.05 -1.58 12.87
C ASP A 170 -4.92 -0.74 12.28
N VAL A 171 -4.96 0.59 12.47
CA VAL A 171 -3.83 1.48 12.11
C VAL A 171 -2.56 1.07 12.87
N ASN A 172 -2.67 0.74 14.16
CA ASN A 172 -1.53 0.28 14.95
C ASN A 172 -1.04 -1.12 14.52
N ASN A 173 -1.96 -2.03 14.21
CA ASN A 173 -1.62 -3.36 13.70
C ASN A 173 -0.93 -3.29 12.32
N HIS A 174 -1.36 -2.37 11.47
CA HIS A 174 -0.75 -2.10 10.17
C HIS A 174 0.73 -1.70 10.33
N TYR A 175 1.05 -0.79 11.27
CA TYR A 175 2.45 -0.46 11.59
C TYR A 175 3.28 -1.71 11.94
N HIS A 176 2.74 -2.58 12.79
CA HIS A 176 3.46 -3.78 13.22
C HIS A 176 3.61 -4.83 12.12
N ARG A 177 2.63 -4.96 11.21
CA ARG A 177 2.76 -5.82 10.01
C ARG A 177 3.89 -5.34 9.09
N GLU A 178 3.99 -4.04 8.89
CA GLU A 178 4.83 -3.44 7.85
C GLU A 178 6.06 -2.71 8.40
N PHE A 179 6.41 -2.94 9.67
CA PHE A 179 7.47 -2.19 10.37
C PHE A 179 8.81 -2.17 9.61
N ARG A 180 9.13 -3.25 8.88
CA ARG A 180 10.35 -3.35 8.06
C ARG A 180 10.37 -2.34 6.92
N ILE A 181 9.21 -2.10 6.30
CA ILE A 181 9.07 -1.12 5.21
C ILE A 181 9.20 0.30 5.78
N TYR A 182 8.60 0.57 6.95
CA TYR A 182 8.79 1.84 7.66
C TYR A 182 10.27 2.08 8.00
N THR A 183 10.96 1.06 8.52
CA THR A 183 12.40 1.15 8.82
C THR A 183 13.22 1.40 7.56
N LEU A 184 12.94 0.68 6.47
CA LEU A 184 13.59 0.87 5.17
C LEU A 184 13.37 2.29 4.63
N MET A 185 12.13 2.77 4.62
CA MET A 185 11.78 4.12 4.19
C MET A 185 12.51 5.18 5.00
N LYS A 186 12.43 5.13 6.34
CA LYS A 186 13.10 6.09 7.22
C LYS A 186 14.60 6.09 7.00
N TRP A 187 15.19 4.91 6.83
CA TRP A 187 16.61 4.77 6.55
C TRP A 187 17.00 5.40 5.21
N ILE A 188 16.29 5.11 4.11
CA ILE A 188 16.51 5.74 2.81
C ILE A 188 16.39 7.26 2.90
N LEU A 189 15.33 7.77 3.54
CA LEU A 189 15.12 9.20 3.71
C LEU A 189 16.26 9.84 4.53
N ARG A 190 16.74 9.18 5.59
CA ARG A 190 17.90 9.63 6.38
C ARG A 190 19.16 9.70 5.52
N VAL A 191 19.44 8.67 4.73
CA VAL A 191 20.61 8.61 3.83
C VAL A 191 20.63 9.81 2.90
N HIS A 192 19.50 10.12 2.25
CA HIS A 192 19.40 11.29 1.37
C HIS A 192 19.36 12.63 2.09
N ARG A 193 18.81 12.68 3.30
CA ARG A 193 18.82 13.90 4.14
C ARG A 193 20.25 14.35 4.40
N ARG A 194 21.13 13.38 4.59
CA ARG A 194 22.54 13.50 4.95
C ARG A 194 23.49 13.66 3.76
N ASP A 195 22.99 13.49 2.54
CA ASP A 195 23.76 13.74 1.32
C ASP A 195 24.12 15.25 1.21
N PRO A 196 25.41 15.63 1.33
CA PRO A 196 25.82 17.03 1.25
C PRO A 196 25.65 17.64 -0.14
N GLU A 197 25.56 16.80 -1.19
CA GLU A 197 25.40 17.24 -2.58
C GLU A 197 23.92 17.34 -2.99
N ARG A 198 22.98 17.05 -2.09
CA ARG A 198 21.54 17.10 -2.39
C ARG A 198 21.08 18.54 -2.65
N THR A 199 20.59 18.78 -3.87
CA THR A 199 20.07 20.10 -4.31
C THR A 199 18.54 20.18 -4.35
N ALA A 200 17.84 19.05 -4.27
CA ALA A 200 16.38 18.98 -4.30
C ALA A 200 15.80 18.60 -2.93
N PRO A 201 14.56 19.00 -2.59
CA PRO A 201 13.85 18.54 -1.39
C PRO A 201 13.78 17.00 -1.30
N LEU A 202 13.72 16.47 -0.08
CA LEU A 202 13.37 15.06 0.13
C LEU A 202 11.91 14.85 -0.20
N VAL A 203 11.60 13.81 -0.98
CA VAL A 203 10.24 13.58 -1.47
C VAL A 203 9.86 12.12 -1.32
N MET A 204 8.69 11.89 -0.74
CA MET A 204 8.01 10.61 -0.64
C MET A 204 6.65 10.68 -1.33
N VAL A 205 6.32 9.65 -2.11
CA VAL A 205 5.01 9.51 -2.75
C VAL A 205 4.34 8.25 -2.22
N ASP A 206 3.08 8.38 -1.82
CA ASP A 206 2.27 7.33 -1.19
C ASP A 206 1.00 7.11 -2.02
N ALA A 207 1.01 6.10 -2.89
CA ALA A 207 -0.13 5.75 -3.73
C ALA A 207 -1.03 4.74 -3.00
N GLY A 208 -2.23 5.18 -2.60
CA GLY A 208 -3.12 4.44 -1.72
C GLY A 208 -2.70 4.59 -0.26
N SER A 209 -2.87 5.82 0.23
CA SER A 209 -2.40 6.23 1.55
C SER A 209 -3.21 5.65 2.69
N ASN A 210 -4.46 5.23 2.46
CA ASN A 210 -5.35 4.70 3.49
C ASN A 210 -5.48 5.69 4.66
N HIS A 211 -5.01 5.34 5.85
CA HIS A 211 -4.99 6.24 7.02
C HIS A 211 -3.82 7.23 7.02
N GLY A 212 -2.94 7.18 6.01
CA GLY A 212 -1.81 8.07 5.79
C GLY A 212 -0.59 7.78 6.66
N LEU A 213 -0.46 6.59 7.26
CA LEU A 213 0.61 6.33 8.22
C LEU A 213 2.01 6.46 7.59
N PHE A 214 2.25 5.87 6.41
CA PHE A 214 3.51 6.09 5.66
C PHE A 214 3.76 7.56 5.39
N SER A 215 2.72 8.27 4.96
CA SER A 215 2.78 9.70 4.69
C SER A 215 3.15 10.54 5.91
N LEU A 216 2.56 10.25 7.07
CA LEU A 216 2.85 10.94 8.33
C LEU A 216 4.28 10.66 8.81
N VAL A 217 4.72 9.40 8.75
CA VAL A 217 6.07 8.99 9.17
C VAL A 217 7.14 9.59 8.25
N ALA A 218 6.92 9.60 6.94
CA ALA A 218 7.81 10.23 5.97
C ALA A 218 7.91 11.75 6.20
N GLY A 219 6.76 12.41 6.41
CA GLY A 219 6.69 13.82 6.74
C GLY A 219 7.44 14.18 8.03
N ALA A 220 7.21 13.42 9.11
CA ALA A 220 7.90 13.58 10.38
C ALA A 220 9.41 13.29 10.27
N SER A 221 9.81 12.43 9.33
CA SER A 221 11.22 12.15 8.99
C SER A 221 11.88 13.26 8.16
N GLY A 222 11.11 14.28 7.76
CA GLY A 222 11.58 15.49 7.07
C GLY A 222 11.27 15.52 5.56
N ALA A 223 10.59 14.52 5.01
CA ALA A 223 10.24 14.50 3.59
C ALA A 223 9.04 15.39 3.27
N HIS A 224 8.97 15.89 2.04
CA HIS A 224 7.75 16.37 1.43
C HIS A 224 7.00 15.17 0.89
N THR A 225 5.74 15.03 1.29
CA THR A 225 4.94 13.84 1.10
C THR A 225 3.74 14.15 0.22
N ILE A 226 3.57 13.33 -0.81
CA ILE A 226 2.42 13.38 -1.72
C ILE A 226 1.62 12.10 -1.51
N ALA A 227 0.51 12.22 -0.80
CA ALA A 227 -0.41 11.16 -0.46
C ALA A 227 -1.56 11.10 -1.47
N PHE A 228 -1.91 9.92 -1.96
CA PHE A 228 -3.07 9.69 -2.80
C PHE A 228 -4.11 8.88 -2.06
N GLU A 229 -5.28 9.47 -1.88
CA GLU A 229 -6.40 8.80 -1.22
C GLU A 229 -7.72 9.21 -1.90
N PRO A 230 -8.37 8.32 -2.66
CA PRO A 230 -9.63 8.64 -3.32
C PRO A 230 -10.79 8.84 -2.33
N GLN A 231 -10.77 8.19 -1.16
CA GLN A 231 -11.85 8.25 -0.16
C GLN A 231 -11.82 9.59 0.59
N THR A 232 -12.83 10.43 0.38
CA THR A 232 -12.90 11.77 0.98
C THR A 232 -12.80 11.77 2.50
N HIS A 233 -13.38 10.79 3.19
CA HIS A 233 -13.30 10.71 4.65
C HIS A 233 -11.88 10.36 5.14
N LEU A 234 -11.18 9.44 4.47
CA LEU A 234 -9.78 9.12 4.79
C LEU A 234 -8.87 10.31 4.49
N ARG A 235 -9.12 11.06 3.41
CA ARG A 235 -8.40 12.33 3.17
C ARG A 235 -8.53 13.31 4.34
N SER A 236 -9.73 13.45 4.89
CA SER A 236 -9.95 14.27 6.08
C SER A 236 -9.20 13.75 7.30
N VAL A 237 -9.16 12.43 7.51
CA VAL A 237 -8.36 11.79 8.56
C VAL A 237 -6.87 12.12 8.41
N ILE A 238 -6.32 11.95 7.21
CA ILE A 238 -4.92 12.24 6.91
C ILE A 238 -4.61 13.72 7.14
N ASN A 239 -5.47 14.64 6.66
CA ASN A 239 -5.29 16.08 6.85
C ASN A 239 -5.36 16.50 8.32
N MET A 240 -6.26 15.89 9.11
CA MET A 240 -6.33 16.12 10.55
C MET A 240 -5.06 15.65 11.26
N ALA A 241 -4.62 14.42 10.99
CA ALA A 241 -3.36 13.90 11.52
C ALA A 241 -2.16 14.76 11.08
N GLY A 242 -2.13 15.20 9.83
CA GLY A 242 -1.11 16.09 9.29
C GLY A 242 -1.02 17.41 10.07
N ARG A 243 -2.16 18.02 10.43
CA ARG A 243 -2.20 19.23 11.26
C ARG A 243 -1.66 18.98 12.67
N LEU A 244 -2.05 17.88 13.31
CA LEU A 244 -1.58 17.51 14.66
C LEU A 244 -0.06 17.30 14.70
N ASN A 245 0.51 16.74 13.63
CA ASN A 245 1.96 16.56 13.49
C ASN A 245 2.67 17.80 12.90
N GLN A 246 1.97 18.92 12.70
CA GLN A 246 2.51 20.15 12.11
C GLN A 246 3.11 19.96 10.70
N LEU A 247 2.59 19.00 9.94
CA LEU A 247 3.06 18.62 8.61
C LEU A 247 2.38 19.40 7.48
N SER A 248 1.53 20.37 7.77
CA SER A 248 0.74 21.11 6.77
C SER A 248 1.58 21.81 5.69
N GLN A 249 2.88 22.02 5.89
CA GLN A 249 3.78 22.59 4.88
C GLN A 249 4.50 21.52 4.03
N ARG A 250 4.44 20.26 4.44
CA ARG A 250 5.19 19.15 3.83
C ARG A 250 4.30 18.01 3.36
N LEU A 251 3.06 17.90 3.82
CA LEU A 251 2.10 16.87 3.40
C LEU A 251 1.05 17.48 2.45
N ARG A 252 0.83 16.81 1.32
CA ARG A 252 -0.30 17.08 0.43
C ARG A 252 -1.06 15.79 0.19
N VAL A 253 -2.37 15.84 0.36
CA VAL A 253 -3.28 14.72 0.13
C VAL A 253 -4.09 15.02 -1.11
N LEU A 254 -3.99 14.14 -2.11
CA LEU A 254 -4.57 14.32 -3.43
C LEU A 254 -5.80 13.40 -3.62
N PRO A 255 -6.85 13.89 -4.28
CA PRO A 255 -8.18 13.27 -4.38
C PRO A 255 -8.26 12.09 -5.37
N PHE A 256 -7.13 11.51 -5.77
CA PHE A 256 -7.07 10.64 -6.93
C PHE A 256 -6.80 9.18 -6.56
N ALA A 257 -7.43 8.29 -7.32
CA ALA A 257 -6.94 6.92 -7.47
C ALA A 257 -5.73 6.89 -8.42
N VAL A 258 -4.70 6.12 -8.11
CA VAL A 258 -3.49 6.05 -8.93
C VAL A 258 -3.57 4.90 -9.93
N LEU A 259 -3.66 5.20 -11.23
CA LEU A 259 -3.76 4.21 -12.32
C LEU A 259 -3.07 4.70 -13.60
N ASP A 260 -2.93 3.83 -14.61
CA ASP A 260 -2.29 4.14 -15.89
C ASP A 260 -3.18 4.91 -16.88
N GLN A 261 -4.41 5.22 -16.52
CA GLN A 261 -5.37 5.93 -17.38
C GLN A 261 -6.08 7.01 -16.57
N PHE A 262 -6.50 8.08 -17.24
CA PHE A 262 -7.39 9.11 -16.70
C PHE A 262 -8.85 8.71 -16.96
N LYS A 263 -9.62 8.50 -15.90
CA LYS A 263 -11.03 8.12 -15.93
C LYS A 263 -11.69 8.37 -14.59
N LYS A 264 -13.01 8.37 -14.57
CA LYS A 264 -13.80 8.31 -13.34
C LYS A 264 -14.11 6.86 -13.04
N LEU A 265 -13.89 6.45 -11.80
CA LEU A 265 -14.19 5.09 -11.32
C LEU A 265 -15.16 5.12 -10.17
N ALA A 266 -15.97 4.08 -10.12
CA ALA A 266 -16.80 3.78 -8.97
C ALA A 266 -15.93 3.33 -7.80
N MET A 267 -16.33 3.76 -6.61
CA MET A 267 -15.81 3.22 -5.37
C MET A 267 -16.76 2.14 -4.84
N GLU A 268 -16.20 1.04 -4.38
CA GLU A 268 -16.93 -0.06 -3.75
C GLU A 268 -16.52 -0.25 -2.30
N LYS A 269 -17.44 -0.79 -1.49
CA LYS A 269 -17.22 -1.08 -0.06
C LYS A 269 -16.78 0.13 0.76
N VAL A 270 -17.12 1.33 0.30
CA VAL A 270 -16.78 2.59 0.98
C VAL A 270 -17.34 2.62 2.40
N GLU A 271 -18.50 2.00 2.61
CA GLU A 271 -19.19 1.88 3.91
C GLU A 271 -18.35 1.20 4.99
N ILE A 272 -17.29 0.48 4.63
CA ILE A 272 -16.47 -0.27 5.59
C ILE A 272 -15.51 0.64 6.37
N ASN A 273 -15.35 1.93 6.00
CA ASN A 273 -14.61 2.95 6.76
C ASN A 273 -13.19 2.50 7.17
N ASP A 274 -12.60 1.60 6.38
CA ASP A 274 -11.24 1.09 6.52
C ASP A 274 -10.57 1.15 5.14
N GLY A 275 -9.41 1.80 5.09
CA GLY A 275 -8.64 2.00 3.87
C GLY A 275 -8.19 0.69 3.21
N GLY A 276 -8.09 -0.41 3.98
CA GLY A 276 -7.68 -1.73 3.48
C GLY A 276 -8.80 -2.57 2.84
N ILE A 277 -10.03 -2.05 2.75
CA ILE A 277 -11.20 -2.85 2.31
C ILE A 277 -12.01 -2.14 1.22
N GLY A 278 -12.08 -0.81 1.26
CA GLY A 278 -12.68 -0.01 0.19
C GLY A 278 -11.84 -0.08 -1.09
N GLY A 279 -12.47 -0.43 -2.21
CA GLY A 279 -11.77 -0.67 -3.48
C GLY A 279 -12.33 0.14 -4.66
N LEU A 280 -11.67 0.05 -5.80
CA LEU A 280 -12.15 0.61 -7.06
C LEU A 280 -12.87 -0.46 -7.88
N SER A 281 -13.84 -0.04 -8.69
CA SER A 281 -14.57 -0.93 -9.57
C SER A 281 -14.84 -0.31 -10.94
N TYR A 282 -14.70 -1.12 -11.97
CA TYR A 282 -15.10 -0.77 -13.34
C TYR A 282 -16.59 -1.01 -13.60
N ASP A 283 -17.22 -1.88 -12.82
CA ASP A 283 -18.49 -2.51 -13.20
C ASP A 283 -19.68 -2.02 -12.34
N ASN A 284 -19.50 -0.95 -11.56
CA ASN A 284 -20.55 -0.40 -10.69
C ASN A 284 -21.02 1.01 -11.12
N PRO A 285 -21.91 1.12 -12.12
CA PRO A 285 -22.42 2.42 -12.58
C PRO A 285 -23.31 3.14 -11.55
N ASN A 286 -23.74 2.45 -10.49
CA ASN A 286 -24.62 2.99 -9.44
C ASN A 286 -23.88 3.31 -8.15
N ALA A 287 -22.54 3.37 -8.18
CA ALA A 287 -21.76 3.67 -6.99
C ALA A 287 -22.12 5.05 -6.43
N MET A 288 -22.35 5.10 -5.11
CA MET A 288 -22.68 6.35 -4.41
C MET A 288 -21.53 7.36 -4.44
N ILE A 289 -20.30 6.88 -4.61
CA ILE A 289 -19.08 7.68 -4.63
C ILE A 289 -18.27 7.29 -5.87
N THR A 290 -17.82 8.30 -6.61
CA THR A 290 -16.86 8.13 -7.71
C THR A 290 -15.58 8.89 -7.41
N THR A 291 -14.45 8.41 -7.91
CA THR A 291 -13.16 9.10 -7.84
C THR A 291 -12.58 9.26 -9.24
N GLN A 292 -11.73 10.28 -9.41
CA GLN A 292 -10.94 10.45 -10.62
C GLN A 292 -9.59 9.77 -10.48
N THR A 293 -9.09 9.21 -11.57
CA THR A 293 -7.77 8.58 -11.59
C THR A 293 -6.69 9.53 -12.09
N ILE A 294 -5.46 9.32 -11.64
CA ILE A 294 -4.26 10.05 -12.08
C ILE A 294 -3.14 9.06 -12.37
N ARG A 295 -2.23 9.42 -13.27
CA ARG A 295 -0.96 8.70 -13.47
C ARG A 295 0.16 9.30 -12.62
N LEU A 296 1.02 8.45 -12.05
CA LEU A 296 2.20 8.94 -11.29
C LEU A 296 3.16 9.77 -12.15
N ASP A 297 3.30 9.49 -13.44
CA ASP A 297 4.12 10.34 -14.31
C ASP A 297 3.54 11.72 -14.65
N THR A 298 2.29 11.96 -14.25
CA THR A 298 1.56 13.22 -14.43
C THR A 298 1.36 14.01 -13.14
N LEU A 299 2.13 13.68 -12.10
CA LEU A 299 2.15 14.40 -10.83
C LEU A 299 2.23 15.93 -11.04
N PRO A 300 1.49 16.74 -10.29
CA PRO A 300 1.56 18.19 -10.41
C PRO A 300 2.96 18.71 -10.05
N ALA A 301 3.43 19.74 -10.74
CA ALA A 301 4.72 20.36 -10.48
C ALA A 301 4.91 20.73 -8.99
N TYR A 302 6.13 20.61 -8.48
CA TYR A 302 6.44 20.81 -7.06
C TYR A 302 5.90 22.13 -6.49
N ASN A 303 5.99 23.25 -7.23
CA ASN A 303 5.52 24.56 -6.77
C ASN A 303 3.99 24.67 -6.71
N ARG A 304 3.25 23.80 -7.42
CA ARG A 304 1.78 23.69 -7.31
C ARG A 304 1.39 22.91 -6.04
N LEU A 305 2.18 21.90 -5.69
CA LEU A 305 1.98 21.12 -4.47
C LEU A 305 2.43 21.89 -3.23
N PHE A 306 3.62 22.50 -3.27
CA PHE A 306 4.26 23.17 -2.14
C PHE A 306 4.60 24.62 -2.50
N PRO A 307 3.59 25.49 -2.68
CA PRO A 307 3.83 26.89 -3.03
C PRO A 307 4.62 27.59 -1.91
N GLN A 308 5.65 28.35 -2.29
CA GLN A 308 6.55 29.01 -1.34
C GLN A 308 6.04 30.39 -0.88
N SER A 309 5.03 30.95 -1.55
CA SER A 309 4.45 32.25 -1.21
C SER A 309 3.06 32.44 -1.81
N ALA A 310 2.26 33.32 -1.22
CA ALA A 310 0.97 33.73 -1.78
C ALA A 310 1.11 34.38 -3.19
N ALA A 311 2.24 35.01 -3.48
CA ALA A 311 2.53 35.54 -4.81
C ALA A 311 2.67 34.42 -5.85
N MET A 312 3.31 33.31 -5.47
CA MET A 312 3.44 32.11 -6.31
C MET A 312 2.07 31.43 -6.52
N GLU A 313 1.24 31.32 -5.48
CA GLU A 313 -0.12 30.79 -5.61
C GLU A 313 -0.95 31.58 -6.63
N LYS A 314 -0.91 32.92 -6.54
CA LYS A 314 -1.57 33.83 -7.48
C LYS A 314 -1.04 33.68 -8.90
N GLN A 315 0.27 33.54 -9.08
CA GLN A 315 0.89 33.35 -10.39
C GLN A 315 0.45 32.01 -11.02
N LEU A 316 0.42 30.94 -10.22
CA LEU A 316 0.04 29.59 -10.66
C LEU A 316 -1.48 29.41 -10.83
N LYS A 317 -2.27 30.45 -10.50
CA LYS A 317 -3.73 30.45 -10.49
C LYS A 317 -4.27 29.28 -9.67
N ILE A 318 -3.61 28.99 -8.55
CA ILE A 318 -4.09 28.04 -7.56
C ILE A 318 -5.38 28.64 -6.97
N ASN A 319 -6.44 27.84 -6.94
CA ASN A 319 -7.67 28.27 -6.29
C ASN A 319 -7.42 28.44 -4.79
N THR A 320 -7.51 29.68 -4.31
CA THR A 320 -7.37 30.04 -2.90
C THR A 320 -8.67 30.59 -2.33
N ASP A 321 -9.79 30.48 -3.06
CA ASP A 321 -11.09 31.00 -2.64
C ASP A 321 -11.56 30.29 -1.35
N ARG A 322 -11.05 29.08 -1.10
CA ARG A 322 -11.16 28.33 0.16
C ARG A 322 -9.98 28.61 1.10
N LYS A 323 -9.76 29.87 1.46
CA LYS A 323 -8.58 30.30 2.25
C LYS A 323 -8.34 29.50 3.55
N ASP A 324 -9.41 28.99 4.14
CA ASP A 324 -9.37 28.28 5.43
C ASP A 324 -9.25 26.76 5.28
N ASP A 325 -9.60 26.20 4.10
CA ASP A 325 -9.48 24.78 3.80
C ASP A 325 -8.31 24.54 2.84
N ARG A 326 -7.18 24.11 3.41
CA ARG A 326 -5.96 23.78 2.65
C ARG A 326 -6.04 22.39 1.98
N SER A 327 -7.19 21.72 2.04
CA SER A 327 -7.37 20.41 1.43
C SER A 327 -7.48 20.53 -0.09
N ILE A 328 -6.78 19.66 -0.80
CA ILE A 328 -6.94 19.53 -2.25
C ILE A 328 -8.13 18.61 -2.48
N LEU A 329 -9.24 19.16 -2.95
CA LEU A 329 -10.45 18.38 -3.22
C LEU A 329 -10.63 18.09 -4.70
N GLU A 330 -10.25 19.04 -5.55
CA GLU A 330 -10.46 18.99 -7.00
C GLU A 330 -9.16 19.36 -7.75
N PRO A 331 -9.00 18.96 -9.02
CA PRO A 331 -7.84 19.34 -9.83
C PRO A 331 -7.59 20.86 -9.92
N GLU A 332 -8.62 21.69 -9.85
CA GLU A 332 -8.54 23.16 -9.93
C GLU A 332 -7.79 23.76 -8.73
N ASP A 333 -7.74 23.05 -7.60
CA ASP A 333 -6.95 23.43 -6.42
C ASP A 333 -5.44 23.33 -6.69
N LEU A 334 -5.04 22.61 -7.75
CA LEU A 334 -3.66 22.54 -8.24
C LEU A 334 -3.38 23.57 -9.35
N GLY A 335 -4.42 24.32 -9.73
CA GLY A 335 -4.42 25.41 -10.70
C GLY A 335 -5.13 25.07 -12.01
N VAL A 336 -5.87 26.06 -12.52
CA VAL A 336 -6.80 25.93 -13.67
C VAL A 336 -6.15 25.33 -14.92
N GLU A 337 -4.88 25.67 -15.18
CA GLU A 337 -4.15 25.15 -16.33
C GLU A 337 -3.87 23.65 -16.22
N TYR A 338 -3.47 23.19 -15.04
CA TYR A 338 -3.24 21.76 -14.77
C TYR A 338 -4.56 20.98 -14.85
N ALA A 339 -5.62 21.49 -14.21
CA ALA A 339 -6.94 20.88 -14.26
C ALA A 339 -7.44 20.67 -15.71
N LYS A 340 -7.31 21.71 -16.55
CA LYS A 340 -7.69 21.65 -17.96
C LYS A 340 -6.93 20.58 -18.75
N GLU A 341 -5.63 20.43 -18.51
CA GLU A 341 -4.82 19.43 -19.22
C GLU A 341 -5.10 18.01 -18.75
N ILE A 342 -5.39 17.82 -17.46
CA ILE A 342 -5.85 16.53 -16.91
C ILE A 342 -7.22 16.16 -17.48
N GLU A 343 -8.15 17.11 -17.56
CA GLU A 343 -9.47 16.89 -18.17
C GLU A 343 -9.33 16.52 -19.65
N ALA A 344 -8.50 17.25 -20.41
CA ALA A 344 -8.22 16.92 -21.81
C ALA A 344 -7.58 15.53 -21.98
N ALA A 345 -6.72 15.11 -21.04
CA ALA A 345 -6.12 13.78 -21.03
C ALA A 345 -7.11 12.67 -20.63
N SER A 346 -8.15 13.01 -19.87
CA SER A 346 -9.29 12.12 -19.58
C SER A 346 -10.18 11.92 -20.81
N ASP A 347 -10.42 12.97 -21.59
CA ASP A 347 -11.26 12.90 -22.79
C ASP A 347 -10.53 12.28 -24.00
N ASN A 348 -9.22 12.50 -24.08
CA ASN A 348 -8.38 12.02 -25.16
C ASN A 348 -7.06 11.47 -24.62
N ALA A 349 -6.92 10.15 -24.63
CA ALA A 349 -5.71 9.46 -24.18
C ALA A 349 -4.42 9.86 -24.93
N SER A 350 -4.52 10.57 -26.07
CA SER A 350 -3.38 11.11 -26.81
C SER A 350 -2.99 12.53 -26.39
N ALA A 351 -3.80 13.22 -25.59
CA ALA A 351 -3.49 14.56 -25.11
C ALA A 351 -2.26 14.50 -24.19
N LYS A 352 -1.33 15.42 -24.43
CA LYS A 352 -0.09 15.52 -23.64
C LYS A 352 -0.22 16.64 -22.64
N ILE A 353 0.21 16.37 -21.42
CA ILE A 353 0.34 17.38 -20.38
C ILE A 353 1.71 18.06 -20.55
N SER A 354 1.73 19.38 -20.49
CA SER A 354 2.94 20.19 -20.60
C SER A 354 3.93 19.85 -19.48
N GLU A 355 5.18 19.60 -19.85
CA GLU A 355 6.26 19.26 -18.91
C GLU A 355 6.44 20.31 -17.79
N SER A 356 6.14 21.58 -18.06
CA SER A 356 6.19 22.66 -17.05
C SER A 356 5.18 22.50 -15.92
N LEU A 357 4.12 21.73 -16.14
CA LEU A 357 3.08 21.45 -15.17
C LEU A 357 3.35 20.18 -14.36
N LEU A 358 4.39 19.45 -14.72
CA LEU A 358 4.65 18.12 -14.19
C LEU A 358 5.77 18.11 -13.15
N PHE A 359 5.67 17.16 -12.23
CA PHE A 359 6.68 16.93 -11.20
C PHE A 359 7.92 16.29 -11.81
N ARG A 360 9.07 16.96 -11.68
CA ARG A 360 10.37 16.52 -12.24
C ARG A 360 11.51 16.57 -11.23
N GLN A 361 11.20 16.58 -9.94
CA GLN A 361 12.20 16.41 -8.88
C GLN A 361 12.40 14.92 -8.55
N PRO A 362 13.53 14.54 -7.95
CA PRO A 362 13.75 13.17 -7.47
C PRO A 362 12.74 12.77 -6.39
N ILE A 363 12.14 11.60 -6.58
CA ILE A 363 11.30 10.87 -5.62
C ILE A 363 12.20 9.81 -4.98
N HIS A 364 12.47 10.00 -3.69
CA HIS A 364 13.44 9.19 -2.96
C HIS A 364 12.82 7.86 -2.52
N PHE A 365 11.52 7.87 -2.25
CA PHE A 365 10.74 6.70 -1.89
C PHE A 365 9.32 6.80 -2.45
N LEU A 366 8.91 5.81 -3.24
CA LEU A 366 7.55 5.65 -3.77
C LEU A 366 6.93 4.40 -3.14
N LYS A 367 5.79 4.52 -2.46
CA LYS A 367 4.97 3.39 -2.00
C LYS A 367 3.76 3.26 -2.93
N ILE A 368 3.43 2.03 -3.33
CA ILE A 368 2.22 1.71 -4.09
C ILE A 368 1.50 0.56 -3.40
N ASP A 369 0.25 0.80 -3.04
CA ASP A 369 -0.63 -0.13 -2.34
C ASP A 369 -2.06 0.33 -2.61
N VAL A 370 -2.65 -0.16 -3.71
CA VAL A 370 -3.86 0.41 -4.31
C VAL A 370 -4.95 -0.65 -4.49
N GLU A 371 -4.97 -1.61 -3.58
CA GLU A 371 -6.04 -2.59 -3.39
C GLU A 371 -6.43 -3.39 -4.65
N GLY A 372 -5.44 -4.02 -5.29
CA GLY A 372 -5.64 -4.88 -6.45
C GLY A 372 -5.31 -4.22 -7.78
N PHE A 373 -5.00 -2.93 -7.77
CA PHE A 373 -4.65 -2.14 -8.96
C PHE A 373 -3.14 -1.87 -9.08
N GLU A 374 -2.33 -2.73 -8.48
CA GLU A 374 -0.86 -2.59 -8.40
C GLU A 374 -0.21 -2.49 -9.79
N LEU A 375 -0.64 -3.33 -10.73
CA LEU A 375 -0.08 -3.38 -12.09
C LEU A 375 -0.32 -2.09 -12.89
N PRO A 376 -1.56 -1.57 -13.01
CA PRO A 376 -1.78 -0.27 -13.65
C PRO A 376 -1.13 0.89 -12.88
N ALA A 377 -1.12 0.87 -11.55
CA ALA A 377 -0.43 1.90 -10.77
C ALA A 377 1.08 1.92 -11.06
N LEU A 378 1.74 0.76 -11.10
CA LEU A 378 3.16 0.64 -11.44
C LEU A 378 3.43 1.15 -12.87
N ARG A 379 2.59 0.79 -13.85
CA ARG A 379 2.70 1.30 -15.23
C ARG A 379 2.56 2.82 -15.30
N SER A 380 1.75 3.41 -14.43
CA SER A 380 1.56 4.86 -14.39
C SER A 380 2.83 5.62 -14.01
N ALA A 381 3.81 4.96 -13.37
CA ALA A 381 5.11 5.53 -13.03
C ALA A 381 6.18 5.34 -14.12
N ALA A 382 5.86 4.72 -15.28
CA ALA A 382 6.83 4.36 -16.31
C ALA A 382 7.75 5.51 -16.72
N LYS A 383 7.21 6.70 -17.01
CA LYS A 383 8.04 7.85 -17.40
C LYS A 383 8.89 8.39 -16.25
N LEU A 384 8.47 8.22 -14.99
CA LEU A 384 9.33 8.55 -13.85
C LEU A 384 10.54 7.62 -13.80
N PHE A 385 10.36 6.32 -14.02
CA PHE A 385 11.47 5.36 -14.05
C PHE A 385 12.40 5.57 -15.25
N GLU A 386 11.82 5.77 -16.45
CA GLU A 386 12.56 6.06 -17.68
C GLU A 386 13.41 7.34 -17.53
N ASN A 387 12.88 8.36 -16.86
CA ASN A 387 13.59 9.62 -16.58
C ASN A 387 14.47 9.57 -15.32
N GLN A 388 14.60 8.41 -14.66
CA GLN A 388 15.41 8.23 -13.44
C GLN A 388 14.99 9.18 -12.30
N LEU A 389 13.69 9.47 -12.20
CA LEU A 389 13.13 10.34 -11.17
C LEU A 389 12.72 9.58 -9.90
N VAL A 390 12.66 8.25 -9.92
CA VAL A 390 12.32 7.44 -8.74
C VAL A 390 13.49 6.51 -8.44
N GLU A 391 13.98 6.56 -7.20
CA GLU A 391 15.13 5.76 -6.77
C GLU A 391 14.74 4.44 -6.12
N ASN A 392 13.75 4.48 -5.23
CA ASN A 392 13.24 3.34 -4.50
C ASN A 392 11.73 3.28 -4.63
N THR A 393 11.20 2.10 -4.95
CA THR A 393 9.76 1.85 -4.96
C THR A 393 9.44 0.60 -4.17
N VAL A 394 8.48 0.68 -3.26
CA VAL A 394 7.88 -0.49 -2.61
C VAL A 394 6.46 -0.64 -3.11
N LEU A 395 6.17 -1.81 -3.69
CA LEU A 395 4.87 -2.20 -4.20
C LEU A 395 4.33 -3.33 -3.31
N GLU A 396 3.16 -3.13 -2.71
CA GLU A 396 2.41 -4.26 -2.15
C GLU A 396 2.04 -5.19 -3.29
N PHE A 397 2.48 -6.44 -3.26
CA PHE A 397 2.34 -7.37 -4.37
C PHE A 397 1.66 -8.63 -3.90
N GLY A 398 0.33 -8.60 -3.98
CA GLY A 398 -0.47 -9.74 -3.56
C GLY A 398 -0.48 -10.89 -4.55
N PRO A 399 -1.16 -11.99 -4.19
CA PRO A 399 -1.38 -13.08 -5.13
C PRO A 399 -2.15 -12.57 -6.36
N PRO A 400 -2.04 -13.24 -7.52
CA PRO A 400 -2.66 -12.82 -8.77
C PRO A 400 -4.18 -12.61 -8.68
N SER A 401 -4.81 -13.17 -7.65
CA SER A 401 -6.22 -12.95 -7.34
C SER A 401 -6.63 -11.54 -7.03
N ARG A 402 -5.71 -10.71 -6.54
CA ARG A 402 -6.03 -9.32 -6.28
C ARG A 402 -6.24 -8.54 -7.58
N TRP A 403 -5.65 -8.97 -8.70
CA TRP A 403 -5.69 -8.22 -9.96
C TRP A 403 -6.94 -8.50 -10.81
N ASP A 404 -7.79 -9.45 -10.43
CA ASP A 404 -9.01 -9.77 -11.19
C ASP A 404 -9.91 -8.54 -11.37
N VAL A 405 -9.94 -7.68 -10.36
CA VAL A 405 -10.69 -6.42 -10.35
C VAL A 405 -10.25 -5.44 -11.44
N THR A 406 -9.06 -5.65 -12.02
CA THR A 406 -8.52 -4.78 -13.07
C THR A 406 -9.08 -5.08 -14.45
N VAL A 407 -9.81 -6.20 -14.62
CA VAL A 407 -10.38 -6.62 -15.90
C VAL A 407 -11.86 -6.17 -15.99
N PRO A 408 -12.19 -5.21 -16.87
CA PRO A 408 -13.59 -4.78 -17.03
C PRO A 408 -14.49 -5.94 -17.46
N GLY A 409 -15.64 -6.11 -16.81
CA GLY A 409 -16.57 -7.21 -17.07
C GLY A 409 -16.08 -8.58 -16.57
N ALA A 410 -15.09 -8.65 -15.67
CA ALA A 410 -14.56 -9.90 -15.13
C ALA A 410 -15.66 -10.84 -14.59
N ASN A 411 -16.73 -10.28 -14.01
CA ASN A 411 -17.88 -11.02 -13.48
C ASN A 411 -18.66 -11.82 -14.55
N HIS A 412 -18.41 -11.56 -15.83
CA HIS A 412 -19.04 -12.23 -16.97
C HIS A 412 -18.06 -13.07 -17.80
N MET A 413 -16.82 -13.22 -17.33
CA MET A 413 -15.77 -13.99 -17.98
C MET A 413 -15.47 -15.27 -17.20
N ASP A 414 -14.86 -16.26 -17.86
CA ASP A 414 -14.29 -17.39 -17.15
C ASP A 414 -13.06 -16.93 -16.34
N LEU A 415 -12.98 -17.34 -15.07
CA LEU A 415 -11.90 -16.92 -14.17
C LEU A 415 -10.52 -17.29 -14.73
N LYS A 416 -10.40 -18.40 -15.45
CA LYS A 416 -9.13 -18.80 -16.06
C LYS A 416 -8.67 -17.81 -17.11
N ASP A 417 -9.60 -17.25 -17.88
CA ASP A 417 -9.29 -16.26 -18.92
C ASP A 417 -8.92 -14.90 -18.30
N VAL A 418 -9.62 -14.49 -17.24
CA VAL A 418 -9.28 -13.30 -16.45
C VAL A 418 -7.85 -13.42 -15.92
N ARG A 419 -7.54 -14.56 -15.29
CA ARG A 419 -6.21 -14.83 -14.72
C ARG A 419 -5.12 -14.93 -15.77
N ALA A 420 -5.38 -15.55 -16.91
CA ALA A 420 -4.41 -15.61 -18.00
C ALA A 420 -4.04 -14.20 -18.47
N LYS A 421 -5.01 -13.27 -18.51
CA LYS A 421 -4.78 -11.88 -18.89
C LYS A 421 -3.97 -11.12 -17.84
N THR A 422 -4.38 -11.16 -16.57
CA THR A 422 -3.68 -10.45 -15.47
C THR A 422 -2.28 -10.99 -15.23
N MET A 423 -2.08 -12.31 -15.36
CA MET A 423 -0.76 -12.94 -15.27
C MET A 423 0.18 -12.52 -16.40
N LYS A 424 -0.34 -12.48 -17.64
CA LYS A 424 0.43 -11.98 -18.78
C LYS A 424 0.87 -10.52 -18.54
N GLU A 425 -0.06 -9.70 -18.07
CA GLU A 425 0.20 -8.29 -17.75
C GLU A 425 1.25 -8.12 -16.64
N ALA A 426 1.17 -8.94 -15.58
CA ALA A 426 2.15 -8.95 -14.50
C ALA A 426 3.56 -9.32 -14.99
N LYS A 427 3.68 -10.35 -15.83
CA LYS A 427 4.96 -10.74 -16.44
C LYS A 427 5.52 -9.60 -17.29
N GLU A 428 4.70 -9.03 -18.17
CA GLU A 428 5.11 -7.93 -19.04
C GLU A 428 5.62 -6.73 -18.24
N VAL A 429 4.92 -6.31 -17.17
CA VAL A 429 5.35 -5.14 -16.38
C VAL A 429 6.61 -5.41 -15.56
N LEU A 430 6.79 -6.61 -14.99
CA LEU A 430 8.00 -6.95 -14.22
C LEU A 430 9.23 -7.13 -15.12
N HIS A 431 9.09 -7.74 -16.31
CA HIS A 431 10.18 -7.77 -17.29
C HIS A 431 10.54 -6.37 -17.76
N ARG A 432 9.53 -5.54 -18.05
CA ARG A 432 9.76 -4.13 -18.42
C ARG A 432 10.49 -3.36 -17.32
N ALA A 433 10.18 -3.61 -16.05
CA ALA A 433 10.89 -3.02 -14.92
C ALA A 433 12.39 -3.34 -14.93
N VAL A 434 12.75 -4.57 -15.27
CA VAL A 434 14.15 -5.03 -15.29
C VAL A 434 14.89 -4.59 -16.55
N ASP A 435 14.24 -4.72 -17.71
CA ASP A 435 14.88 -4.62 -19.03
C ASP A 435 14.88 -3.19 -19.58
N GLU A 436 13.76 -2.46 -19.41
CA GLU A 436 13.61 -1.10 -19.94
C GLU A 436 13.86 -0.04 -18.88
N TRP A 437 13.34 -0.26 -17.66
CA TRP A 437 13.47 0.71 -16.57
C TRP A 437 14.74 0.54 -15.74
N GLY A 438 15.51 -0.53 -15.97
CA GLY A 438 16.79 -0.77 -15.31
C GLY A 438 16.66 -0.89 -13.78
N LEU A 439 15.61 -1.57 -13.32
CA LEU A 439 15.34 -1.82 -11.90
C LEU A 439 15.80 -3.23 -11.53
N ASP A 440 16.27 -3.39 -10.30
CA ASP A 440 16.36 -4.68 -9.61
C ASP A 440 15.10 -4.91 -8.79
N ILE A 441 14.67 -6.17 -8.70
CA ILE A 441 13.49 -6.58 -7.92
C ILE A 441 13.97 -7.31 -6.66
N ASN A 442 13.66 -6.74 -5.50
CA ASN A 442 13.94 -7.32 -4.20
C ASN A 442 12.63 -7.66 -3.49
N LEU A 443 12.50 -8.86 -2.97
CA LEU A 443 11.34 -9.30 -2.20
C LEU A 443 11.57 -8.97 -0.73
N LEU A 444 10.65 -8.24 -0.10
CA LEU A 444 10.69 -7.92 1.32
C LEU A 444 9.80 -8.87 2.15
N PRO A 445 10.09 -9.05 3.45
CA PRO A 445 9.29 -9.93 4.31
C PRO A 445 7.83 -9.50 4.41
N ALA A 446 6.94 -10.47 4.19
CA ALA A 446 5.48 -10.39 4.32
C ALA A 446 4.93 -11.78 4.67
N GLU A 447 3.63 -12.01 4.50
CA GLU A 447 2.98 -13.31 4.76
C GLU A 447 3.64 -14.46 3.97
N GLY A 448 3.99 -14.24 2.69
CA GLY A 448 4.59 -15.24 1.82
C GLY A 448 6.08 -15.53 2.05
N TRP A 449 6.73 -14.96 3.09
CA TRP A 449 8.18 -14.94 3.22
C TRP A 449 8.83 -16.33 3.26
N GLU A 450 8.35 -17.23 4.12
CA GLU A 450 8.94 -18.58 4.27
C GLU A 450 8.80 -19.40 2.98
N LYS A 451 7.64 -19.31 2.32
CA LYS A 451 7.39 -19.97 1.03
C LYS A 451 8.27 -19.40 -0.07
N THR A 452 8.53 -18.09 -0.04
CA THR A 452 9.47 -17.43 -0.97
C THR A 452 10.90 -17.94 -0.77
N VAL A 453 11.37 -18.05 0.47
CA VAL A 453 12.70 -18.64 0.76
C VAL A 453 12.79 -20.06 0.22
N LYS A 454 11.77 -20.89 0.49
CA LYS A 454 11.70 -22.26 -0.03
C LYS A 454 11.70 -22.29 -1.55
N PHE A 455 10.87 -21.47 -2.20
CA PHE A 455 10.80 -21.34 -3.65
C PHE A 455 12.19 -21.07 -4.24
N MET A 456 12.93 -20.11 -3.68
CA MET A 456 14.27 -19.75 -4.18
C MET A 456 15.27 -20.89 -4.05
N ILE A 457 15.26 -21.61 -2.92
CA ILE A 457 16.12 -22.80 -2.71
C ILE A 457 15.78 -23.89 -3.74
N ASP A 458 14.49 -24.17 -3.93
CA ASP A 458 14.00 -25.20 -4.86
C ASP A 458 14.35 -24.83 -6.33
N HIS A 459 14.55 -23.55 -6.64
CA HIS A 459 14.98 -23.05 -7.96
C HIS A 459 16.50 -22.78 -8.06
N GLY A 460 17.28 -23.36 -7.14
CA GLY A 460 18.74 -23.41 -7.20
C GLY A 460 19.45 -22.10 -6.84
N ILE A 461 18.80 -21.21 -6.07
CA ILE A 461 19.47 -20.02 -5.53
C ILE A 461 20.30 -20.43 -4.31
N ASP A 462 21.61 -20.18 -4.40
CA ASP A 462 22.55 -20.34 -3.29
C ASP A 462 23.60 -19.21 -3.31
N LEU A 463 23.44 -18.26 -2.40
CA LEU A 463 24.31 -17.11 -2.17
C LEU A 463 25.35 -17.39 -1.07
N SER A 464 25.39 -18.61 -0.53
CA SER A 464 26.28 -18.95 0.59
C SER A 464 27.73 -19.20 0.15
N GLU A 465 27.98 -19.23 -1.17
CA GLU A 465 29.29 -19.56 -1.77
C GLU A 465 29.84 -20.91 -1.28
N GLY A 466 28.94 -21.85 -0.95
CA GLY A 466 29.29 -23.16 -0.40
C GLY A 466 29.60 -23.16 1.10
N ASN A 467 29.48 -22.03 1.79
CA ASN A 467 29.62 -21.97 3.24
C ASN A 467 28.32 -22.41 3.93
N PRO A 468 28.33 -23.48 4.75
CA PRO A 468 27.13 -23.96 5.44
C PRO A 468 26.62 -23.05 6.56
N SER A 469 27.44 -22.09 7.04
CA SER A 469 27.02 -21.13 8.07
C SER A 469 26.43 -19.83 7.51
N LYS A 470 26.54 -19.59 6.20
CA LYS A 470 25.95 -18.41 5.54
C LYS A 470 24.51 -18.69 5.10
N ASN A 471 23.67 -17.65 5.11
CA ASN A 471 22.33 -17.75 4.54
C ASN A 471 22.41 -17.95 3.02
N LYS A 472 21.61 -18.87 2.48
CA LYS A 472 21.61 -19.22 1.05
C LYS A 472 20.83 -18.24 0.17
N VAL A 473 19.87 -17.51 0.72
CA VAL A 473 18.90 -16.75 -0.09
C VAL A 473 18.67 -15.37 0.46
N VAL A 474 18.47 -15.27 1.78
CA VAL A 474 18.13 -14.02 2.46
C VAL A 474 19.38 -13.19 2.66
N GLN A 475 19.32 -11.96 2.17
CA GLN A 475 20.31 -10.92 2.38
C GLN A 475 19.79 -9.89 3.39
N ARG A 476 20.68 -9.07 3.92
CA ARG A 476 20.35 -8.03 4.89
C ARG A 476 20.90 -6.70 4.42
N VAL A 477 20.06 -5.66 4.48
CA VAL A 477 20.50 -4.27 4.44
C VAL A 477 20.78 -3.86 5.88
N ASN A 478 21.99 -3.36 6.13
CA ASN A 478 22.40 -2.84 7.43
C ASN A 478 22.69 -1.34 7.33
N ALA A 479 22.46 -0.62 8.42
CA ALA A 479 22.77 0.79 8.56
C ALA A 479 24.25 0.98 8.95
N TRP A 480 24.91 2.01 8.40
CA TRP A 480 26.33 2.32 8.62
C TRP A 480 26.57 3.84 8.70
N LYS A 481 27.84 4.29 8.83
CA LYS A 481 28.19 5.72 8.67
C LYS A 481 28.14 6.11 7.19
N PHE A 482 27.19 6.96 6.79
CA PHE A 482 26.91 7.25 5.37
C PHE A 482 27.76 8.36 4.76
N ASP A 483 28.27 9.26 5.59
CA ASP A 483 28.78 10.58 5.19
C ASP A 483 29.95 11.06 6.06
N ASP A 484 30.52 10.18 6.88
CA ASP A 484 31.52 10.50 7.92
C ASP A 484 31.08 11.62 8.89
N LEU A 485 29.80 12.01 8.89
CA LEU A 485 29.26 12.99 9.83
C LEU A 485 28.96 12.31 11.18
N PRO A 486 28.86 13.10 12.27
CA PRO A 486 28.46 12.57 13.57
C PRO A 486 27.14 11.80 13.51
N LEU A 487 26.99 10.87 14.46
CA LEU A 487 25.74 10.15 14.69
C LEU A 487 24.62 11.15 15.03
N ASP A 488 23.40 10.89 14.57
CA ASP A 488 22.24 11.78 14.84
C ASP A 488 21.81 11.69 16.32
N HIS A 489 22.20 10.62 17.02
CA HIS A 489 21.87 10.30 18.42
C HIS A 489 20.37 10.28 18.73
N ASP A 490 19.54 10.08 17.71
CA ASP A 490 18.09 10.03 17.82
C ASP A 490 17.58 8.61 18.15
N GLU A 491 16.27 8.51 18.43
CA GLU A 491 15.66 7.24 18.83
C GLU A 491 15.66 6.19 17.72
N PHE A 492 15.62 6.60 16.45
CA PHE A 492 15.65 5.65 15.34
C PHE A 492 17.04 5.03 15.16
N GLU A 493 18.10 5.81 15.38
CA GLU A 493 19.46 5.29 15.42
C GLU A 493 19.66 4.29 16.56
N LYS A 494 19.18 4.61 17.77
CA LYS A 494 19.21 3.67 18.92
C LYS A 494 18.42 2.38 18.64
N GLU A 495 17.29 2.48 17.94
CA GLU A 495 16.51 1.30 17.53
C GLU A 495 17.31 0.41 16.58
N LEU A 496 18.02 1.01 15.61
CA LEU A 496 18.87 0.27 14.69
C LEU A 496 20.05 -0.38 15.43
N GLU A 497 20.71 0.33 16.35
CA GLU A 497 21.82 -0.23 17.17
C GLU A 497 21.38 -1.47 17.95
N LEU A 498 20.18 -1.44 18.56
CA LEU A 498 19.60 -2.58 19.26
C LEU A 498 19.28 -3.78 18.34
N LYS A 499 19.14 -3.53 17.04
CA LYS A 499 18.88 -4.54 16.00
C LYS A 499 20.14 -4.90 15.22
N GLU A 500 21.32 -4.72 15.81
CA GLU A 500 22.62 -4.98 15.13
C GLU A 500 22.76 -4.20 13.81
N ASN A 501 22.15 -3.03 13.76
CA ASN A 501 22.02 -2.15 12.59
C ASN A 501 21.22 -2.73 11.41
N VAL A 502 20.49 -3.83 11.57
CA VAL A 502 19.68 -4.38 10.48
C VAL A 502 18.52 -3.42 10.16
N VAL A 503 18.46 -2.95 8.90
CA VAL A 503 17.36 -2.13 8.36
C VAL A 503 16.22 -3.04 7.90
N THR A 504 16.52 -3.99 7.00
CA THR A 504 15.56 -4.99 6.53
C THR A 504 16.29 -6.20 5.96
N GLU A 505 15.64 -7.37 6.02
CA GLU A 505 15.97 -8.50 5.19
C GLU A 505 15.36 -8.35 3.78
N PHE A 506 15.97 -8.98 2.78
CA PHE A 506 15.42 -9.04 1.43
C PHE A 506 15.92 -10.28 0.66
N ILE A 507 15.23 -10.61 -0.44
CA ILE A 507 15.62 -11.66 -1.38
C ILE A 507 15.64 -11.05 -2.78
N ARG A 508 16.76 -11.09 -3.49
CA ARG A 508 16.82 -10.63 -4.88
C ARG A 508 16.10 -11.63 -5.78
N LEU A 509 15.11 -11.19 -6.54
CA LEU A 509 14.43 -12.00 -7.56
C LEU A 509 15.22 -11.89 -8.88
N PRO A 510 15.88 -12.96 -9.35
CA PRO A 510 16.60 -12.92 -10.63
C PRO A 510 15.62 -12.81 -11.79
N ALA A 511 15.99 -12.06 -12.84
CA ALA A 511 15.16 -11.88 -14.04
C ALA A 511 14.67 -13.20 -14.65
N ARG A 512 15.55 -14.22 -14.68
CA ARG A 512 15.25 -15.56 -15.19
C ARG A 512 14.15 -16.31 -14.41
N LEU A 513 13.81 -15.88 -13.19
CA LEU A 513 12.81 -16.50 -12.32
C LEU A 513 11.51 -15.70 -12.20
N ILE A 514 11.39 -14.54 -12.88
CA ILE A 514 10.18 -13.69 -12.79
C ILE A 514 8.92 -14.50 -13.12
N ASP A 515 8.93 -15.21 -14.24
CA ASP A 515 7.78 -15.98 -14.71
C ASP A 515 7.42 -17.11 -13.73
N ASP A 516 8.40 -17.94 -13.34
CA ASP A 516 8.21 -19.05 -12.42
C ASP A 516 7.70 -18.58 -11.05
N TYR A 517 8.23 -17.45 -10.57
CA TYR A 517 7.81 -16.85 -9.32
C TYR A 517 6.37 -16.33 -9.39
N LEU A 518 5.99 -15.68 -10.50
CA LEU A 518 4.61 -15.25 -10.71
C LEU A 518 3.65 -16.43 -10.76
N GLU A 519 3.99 -17.53 -11.44
CA GLU A 519 3.15 -18.73 -11.47
C GLU A 519 2.98 -19.35 -10.06
N ALA A 520 4.02 -19.27 -9.22
CA ALA A 520 3.96 -19.74 -7.83
C ALA A 520 3.29 -18.74 -6.87
N SER A 521 3.17 -17.47 -7.25
CA SER A 521 2.78 -16.36 -6.35
C SER A 521 1.40 -16.54 -5.72
N GLN A 522 0.46 -17.19 -6.41
CA GLN A 522 -0.86 -17.51 -5.85
C GLN A 522 -0.77 -18.42 -4.62
N ALA A 523 0.17 -19.37 -4.61
CA ALA A 523 0.39 -20.30 -3.50
C ALA A 523 1.32 -19.72 -2.43
N ILE A 524 2.26 -18.87 -2.83
CA ILE A 524 3.16 -18.13 -1.93
C ILE A 524 2.33 -17.16 -1.07
N GLY A 525 1.43 -16.39 -1.68
CA GLY A 525 0.66 -15.35 -1.02
C GLY A 525 1.27 -13.96 -1.20
N GLU A 526 0.90 -13.04 -0.33
CA GLU A 526 1.31 -11.63 -0.42
C GLU A 526 2.79 -11.43 -0.07
N MET A 527 3.43 -10.58 -0.86
CA MET A 527 4.83 -10.16 -0.73
C MET A 527 4.93 -8.67 -1.07
N TYR A 528 6.01 -8.00 -0.65
CA TYR A 528 6.31 -6.65 -1.15
C TYR A 528 7.47 -6.70 -2.13
N LEU A 529 7.32 -6.05 -3.29
CA LEU A 529 8.41 -5.84 -4.24
C LEU A 529 9.07 -4.48 -3.97
N TRP A 530 10.34 -4.51 -3.60
CA TRP A 530 11.21 -3.35 -3.51
C TRP A 530 12.05 -3.23 -4.79
N PHE A 531 11.67 -2.28 -5.63
CA PHE A 531 12.44 -1.92 -6.80
C PHE A 531 13.55 -0.92 -6.44
N THR A 532 14.77 -1.24 -6.85
CA THR A 532 15.95 -0.37 -6.70
C THR A 532 16.57 -0.11 -8.07
N LYS A 533 17.06 1.10 -8.32
CA LYS A 533 17.75 1.40 -9.57
C LYS A 533 19.13 0.72 -9.64
N LYS A 534 19.42 -0.02 -10.73
CA LYS A 534 20.72 -0.70 -10.96
C LYS A 534 21.90 0.28 -11.02
N ASP A 535 21.70 1.39 -11.72
CA ASP A 535 22.70 2.44 -11.93
C ASP A 535 22.30 3.72 -11.18
N THR A 536 22.01 3.62 -9.88
CA THR A 536 21.68 4.82 -9.10
C THR A 536 22.80 5.84 -9.20
N LYS A 537 22.47 7.09 -9.52
CA LYS A 537 23.43 8.20 -9.50
C LYS A 537 23.63 8.75 -8.09
N SER A 538 22.84 8.30 -7.11
CA SER A 538 22.98 8.68 -5.71
C SER A 538 24.34 8.19 -5.20
N PRO A 539 25.30 9.09 -4.93
CA PRO A 539 26.63 8.71 -4.47
C PRO A 539 26.56 8.00 -3.12
N VAL A 540 25.49 8.23 -2.35
CA VAL A 540 25.30 7.61 -1.04
C VAL A 540 24.76 6.19 -1.17
N LEU A 541 23.84 5.92 -2.11
CA LEU A 541 23.33 4.55 -2.35
C LEU A 541 24.37 3.65 -3.02
N GLN A 542 25.23 4.18 -3.89
CA GLN A 542 26.35 3.44 -4.49
C GLN A 542 27.38 2.93 -3.46
N LYS A 543 27.49 3.58 -2.29
CA LYS A 543 28.37 3.15 -1.20
C LYS A 543 27.77 2.02 -0.36
N ILE A 544 26.48 1.72 -0.57
CA ILE A 544 25.70 0.78 0.24
C ILE A 544 25.48 -0.56 -0.50
N THR A 545 25.36 -0.53 -1.82
CA THR A 545 25.38 -1.71 -2.71
C THR A 545 26.80 -2.22 -2.92
#